data_AF-A0A926CWX9-F1
#
_entry.id   AF-A0A926CWX9-F1
#
_cell.length_a   1.000
_cell.length_b   1.000
_cell.length_c   1.000
_cell.angle_alpha   90.00
_cell.angle_beta   90.00
_cell.angle_gamma   90.00
#
_symmetry.space_group_name_H-M   'P 1'
#
loop_
_entity.id
_entity.type
_entity.pdbx_description
1 polymer ?
#
loop_
_entity_poly.entity_id
_entity_poly.type
_entity_poly.pdbx_seq_one_letter_code
_entity_poly.pdbx_strand_id
1 'polypeptide(L)'
;MTSDNTLQLTTSSFREIAGRNTVEAIKLLYDQYGGLLYGMLCKKEGDEKSAEHILSKTFTSAYHQIHSLDTGQPLFQWLLEITRKLCGSETKNDLTEVPGEDKILYRIFCSGSSVQQVAKEMNIEEAQVGKMLRTMLMKYKSK
;
A
#
# COMPACT_ATOMS: atom_id res chain seq x y z
N MET A 1 27.41 -16.28 1.87
CA MET A 1 26.51 -16.64 2.99
C MET A 1 25.38 -15.63 2.99
N THR A 2 24.37 -15.91 2.19
CA THR A 2 23.25 -15.01 1.88
C THR A 2 22.21 -15.09 2.99
N SER A 3 22.31 -14.19 3.96
CA SER A 3 21.25 -13.93 4.93
C SER A 3 20.62 -12.57 4.64
N ASP A 4 20.05 -12.40 3.44
CA ASP A 4 19.06 -11.35 3.19
C ASP A 4 17.70 -12.04 3.02
N ASN A 5 17.26 -12.69 4.10
CA ASN A 5 15.87 -13.09 4.24
C ASN A 5 15.16 -11.85 4.80
N THR A 6 14.99 -10.81 3.98
CA THR A 6 13.93 -9.83 4.24
C THR A 6 12.65 -10.65 4.29
N LEU A 7 12.17 -10.94 5.49
CA LEU A 7 10.93 -11.64 5.76
C LEU A 7 9.81 -10.93 4.99
N GLN A 8 9.46 -11.43 3.81
CA GLN A 8 8.23 -11.01 3.17
C GLN A 8 7.13 -11.53 4.09
N LEU A 9 6.45 -10.64 4.82
CA LEU A 9 5.27 -10.99 5.60
C LEU A 9 4.24 -11.58 4.63
N THR A 10 4.13 -12.91 4.61
CA THR A 10 3.15 -13.61 3.77
C THR A 10 1.79 -13.61 4.45
N THR A 11 0.70 -13.70 3.66
CA THR A 11 -0.67 -13.80 4.19
C THR A 11 -0.80 -14.92 5.22
N SER A 12 -0.13 -16.05 4.98
CA SER A 12 -0.13 -17.22 5.85
C SER A 12 0.54 -16.94 7.20
N SER A 13 1.76 -16.39 7.20
CA SER A 13 2.50 -16.09 8.44
C SER A 13 1.82 -14.98 9.25
N PHE A 14 1.31 -13.94 8.58
CA PHE A 14 0.59 -12.85 9.24
C PHE A 14 -0.63 -13.34 10.00
N ARG A 15 -1.41 -14.27 9.41
CA ARG A 15 -2.61 -14.81 10.05
C ARG A 15 -2.29 -15.63 11.29
N GLU A 16 -1.20 -16.39 11.26
CA GLU A 16 -0.74 -17.12 12.44
C GLU A 16 -0.41 -16.17 13.59
N ILE A 17 0.33 -15.09 13.29
CA ILE A 17 0.68 -14.07 14.28
C ILE A 17 -0.57 -13.34 14.75
N ALA A 18 -1.47 -12.96 13.84
CA ALA A 18 -2.72 -12.27 14.16
C ALA A 18 -3.65 -13.11 15.05
N GLY A 19 -3.64 -14.44 14.90
CA GLY A 19 -4.41 -15.35 15.75
C GLY A 19 -3.87 -15.46 17.18
N ARG A 20 -2.57 -15.21 17.40
CA ARG A 20 -1.94 -15.24 18.72
C ARG A 20 -1.86 -13.87 19.36
N ASN A 21 -1.47 -12.87 18.57
CA ASN A 21 -1.23 -11.49 19.00
C ASN A 21 -1.48 -10.53 17.84
N THR A 22 -2.71 -10.01 17.77
CA THR A 22 -3.14 -9.03 16.78
C THR A 22 -2.29 -7.76 16.80
N VAL A 23 -1.82 -7.33 17.98
CA VAL A 23 -1.00 -6.11 18.13
C VAL A 23 0.36 -6.30 17.46
N GLU A 24 0.98 -7.46 17.66
CA GLU A 24 2.26 -7.79 17.01
C GLU A 24 2.12 -7.92 15.50
N ALA A 25 1.03 -8.54 15.03
CA ALA A 25 0.75 -8.66 13.60
C ALA A 25 0.62 -7.28 12.94
N ILE A 26 -0.15 -6.36 13.53
CA ILE A 26 -0.30 -4.99 13.01
C ILE A 26 1.02 -4.22 13.09
N LYS A 27 1.83 -4.43 14.13
CA LYS A 27 3.17 -3.80 14.22
C LYS A 27 4.07 -4.24 13.06
N LEU A 28 4.10 -5.53 12.72
CA LEU A 28 4.85 -6.03 11.56
C LEU A 28 4.30 -5.49 10.24
N LEU A 29 2.97 -5.39 10.13
CA LEU A 29 2.32 -4.79 8.96
C LEU A 29 2.72 -3.31 8.80
N TYR A 30 2.78 -2.58 9.91
CA TYR A 30 3.21 -1.19 9.95
C TYR A 30 4.70 -1.04 9.59
N ASP A 31 5.56 -1.90 10.13
CA ASP A 31 7.00 -1.88 9.81
C ASP A 31 7.25 -2.12 8.31
N GLN A 32 6.49 -3.04 7.71
CA GLN A 32 6.65 -3.38 6.30
C GLN A 32 5.99 -2.40 5.32
N TYR A 33 4.82 -1.86 5.64
CA TYR A 33 4.01 -1.06 4.70
C TYR A 33 3.77 0.39 5.15
N GLY A 34 4.07 0.74 6.40
CA GLY A 34 3.82 2.05 6.96
C GLY A 34 4.56 3.15 6.23
N GLY A 35 5.87 3.00 6.00
CA GLY A 35 6.68 3.99 5.26
C GLY A 35 6.21 4.18 3.81
N LEU A 36 5.84 3.09 3.14
CA LEU A 36 5.31 3.12 1.78
C LEU A 36 3.95 3.87 1.74
N LEU A 37 3.01 3.49 2.60
CA LEU A 37 1.69 4.11 2.67
C LEU A 37 1.79 5.58 3.07
N TYR A 38 2.63 5.92 4.05
CA TYR A 38 2.85 7.30 4.47
C TYR A 38 3.38 8.15 3.33
N GLY A 39 4.41 7.69 2.62
CA GLY A 39 4.96 8.39 1.46
C GLY A 39 3.93 8.62 0.36
N MET A 40 3.04 7.65 0.12
CA MET A 40 1.95 7.79 -0.84
C MET A 40 0.85 8.75 -0.36
N LEU A 41 0.48 8.69 0.92
CA LEU A 41 -0.54 9.56 1.50
C LEU A 41 -0.07 11.02 1.59
N CYS A 42 1.19 11.27 1.96
CA CYS A 42 1.77 12.62 1.93
C CYS A 42 1.74 13.23 0.53
N LYS A 43 2.01 12.42 -0.51
CA LYS A 43 1.88 12.87 -1.90
C LYS A 43 0.43 13.12 -2.32
N LYS A 44 -0.53 12.38 -1.76
CA LYS A 44 -1.95 12.53 -2.09
C LYS A 44 -2.58 13.74 -1.41
N GLU A 45 -2.44 13.85 -0.10
CA GLU A 45 -3.10 14.89 0.68
C GLU A 45 -2.32 16.22 0.64
N GLY A 46 -1.02 16.17 0.32
CA GLY A 46 -0.15 17.35 0.31
C GLY A 46 0.14 17.94 1.70
N ASP A 47 -0.50 17.40 2.74
CA ASP A 47 -0.35 17.77 4.14
C ASP A 47 0.02 16.54 4.98
N GLU A 48 1.12 16.64 5.70
CA GLU A 48 1.67 15.54 6.50
C GLU A 48 0.72 15.13 7.64
N LYS A 49 0.00 16.08 8.24
CA LYS A 49 -0.95 15.79 9.34
C LYS A 49 -2.14 14.98 8.85
N SER A 50 -2.68 15.34 7.69
CA SER A 50 -3.78 14.64 7.05
C SER A 50 -3.34 13.24 6.61
N ALA A 51 -2.14 13.11 6.04
CA ALA A 51 -1.56 11.83 5.69
C ALA A 51 -1.34 10.91 6.91
N GLU A 52 -0.78 11.44 8.00
CA GLU A 52 -0.57 10.69 9.24
C GLU A 52 -1.90 10.26 9.88
N HIS A 53 -2.92 11.12 9.82
CA HIS A 53 -4.26 10.82 10.30
C HIS A 53 -4.89 9.65 9.53
N ILE A 54 -4.85 9.69 8.19
CA ILE A 54 -5.39 8.62 7.33
C ILE A 54 -4.59 7.32 7.51
N LEU A 55 -3.26 7.41 7.65
CA LEU A 55 -2.40 6.26 7.92
C LEU A 55 -2.81 5.58 9.24
N SER A 56 -2.91 6.36 10.32
CA SER A 56 -3.29 5.86 11.64
C SER A 56 -4.69 5.21 11.63
N LYS A 57 -5.66 5.86 10.98
CA LYS A 57 -6.99 5.30 10.74
C LYS A 57 -6.96 4.00 9.94
N THR A 58 -6.08 3.90 8.94
CA THR A 58 -5.91 2.70 8.11
C THR A 58 -5.50 1.52 8.98
N PHE A 59 -4.45 1.67 9.79
CA PHE A 59 -3.97 0.57 10.64
C PHE A 59 -4.95 0.24 11.78
N THR A 60 -5.67 1.24 12.32
CA THR A 60 -6.74 1.00 13.29
C THR A 60 -7.90 0.19 12.67
N SER A 61 -8.28 0.54 11.44
CA SER A 61 -9.32 -0.17 10.68
C SER A 61 -8.86 -1.57 10.28
N ALA A 62 -7.57 -1.73 9.98
CA ALA A 62 -6.95 -3.02 9.73
C ALA A 62 -6.98 -3.89 10.98
N TYR A 63 -6.62 -3.34 12.15
CA TYR A 63 -6.70 -4.06 13.43
C TYR A 63 -8.11 -4.62 13.70
N HIS A 64 -9.17 -3.84 13.45
CA HIS A 64 -10.55 -4.32 13.61
C HIS A 64 -11.00 -5.34 12.56
N GLN A 65 -10.49 -5.26 11.33
CA GLN A 65 -10.91 -6.10 10.20
C GLN A 65 -9.99 -7.31 9.97
N ILE A 66 -8.92 -7.47 10.73
CA ILE A 66 -7.90 -8.50 10.53
C ILE A 66 -8.45 -9.92 10.57
N HIS A 67 -9.54 -10.15 11.33
CA HIS A 67 -10.24 -11.42 11.42
C HIS A 67 -11.12 -11.71 10.19
N SER A 68 -11.45 -10.69 9.41
CA SER A 68 -12.23 -10.78 8.16
C SER A 68 -11.34 -10.90 6.92
N LEU A 69 -10.01 -11.02 7.11
CA LEU A 69 -9.07 -11.21 6.02
C LEU A 69 -9.27 -12.59 5.37
N ASP A 70 -9.53 -12.59 4.07
CA ASP A 70 -9.66 -13.82 3.28
C ASP A 70 -8.29 -14.49 3.03
N THR A 71 -8.25 -15.83 3.09
CA THR A 71 -7.04 -16.63 2.90
C THR A 71 -6.40 -16.50 1.52
N GLY A 72 -7.18 -16.19 0.49
CA GLY A 72 -6.68 -16.04 -0.89
C GLY A 72 -6.16 -14.64 -1.21
N GLN A 73 -6.41 -13.66 -0.35
CA GLN A 73 -6.12 -12.26 -0.65
C GLN A 73 -4.70 -11.86 -0.22
N PRO A 74 -3.92 -11.19 -1.10
CA PRO A 74 -2.64 -10.60 -0.69
C PRO A 74 -2.85 -9.54 0.41
N LEU A 75 -2.05 -9.60 1.49
CA LEU A 75 -2.11 -8.63 2.60
C LEU A 75 -2.03 -7.19 2.14
N PHE A 76 -1.14 -6.93 1.20
CA PHE A 76 -0.97 -5.62 0.62
C PHE A 76 -2.23 -5.12 -0.09
N GLN A 77 -2.90 -5.99 -0.84
CA GLN A 77 -4.16 -5.64 -1.52
C GLN A 77 -5.27 -5.34 -0.50
N TRP A 78 -5.39 -6.15 0.54
CA TRP A 78 -6.36 -5.93 1.61
C TRP A 78 -6.14 -4.61 2.35
N LEU A 79 -4.89 -4.34 2.73
CA LEU A 79 -4.52 -3.08 3.38
C LEU A 79 -4.83 -1.87 2.49
N LEU A 80 -4.55 -2.00 1.20
CA LEU A 80 -4.82 -0.96 0.21
C LEU A 80 -6.31 -0.67 0.04
N GLU A 81 -7.18 -1.69 0.10
CA GLU A 81 -8.62 -1.48 0.07
C GLU A 81 -9.11 -0.66 1.26
N ILE A 82 -8.55 -0.90 2.45
CA ILE A 82 -8.85 -0.12 3.66
C ILE A 82 -8.41 1.34 3.46
N THR A 83 -7.16 1.55 3.03
CA THR A 83 -6.64 2.90 2.75
C THR A 83 -7.48 3.62 1.71
N ARG A 84 -7.89 2.93 0.63
CA ARG A 84 -8.72 3.52 -0.43
C ARG A 84 -10.08 3.98 0.09
N LYS A 85 -10.73 3.16 0.93
CA LYS A 85 -12.02 3.53 1.56
C LYS A 85 -11.87 4.81 2.40
N LEU A 86 -10.78 4.94 3.15
CA LEU A 86 -10.51 6.12 3.98
C LEU A 86 -10.16 7.36 3.14
N CYS A 87 -9.30 7.22 2.12
CA CYS A 87 -9.00 8.28 1.16
C CYS A 87 -10.24 8.80 0.43
N GLY A 88 -11.11 7.89 -0.02
CA GLY A 88 -12.33 8.26 -0.76
C GLY A 88 -13.35 8.98 0.11
N SER A 89 -13.30 8.77 1.43
CA SER A 89 -14.19 9.45 2.38
C SER A 89 -13.76 10.87 2.73
N GLU A 90 -12.48 11.21 2.65
CA GLU A 90 -11.97 12.50 3.15
C GLU A 90 -11.73 13.56 2.04
N THR A 91 -11.64 13.22 0.74
CA THR A 91 -11.20 14.22 -0.26
C THR A 91 -11.89 14.11 -1.63
N LYS A 92 -12.67 15.15 -1.99
CA LYS A 92 -13.19 15.44 -3.36
C LYS A 92 -12.11 16.05 -4.28
N ASN A 93 -10.88 15.56 -4.26
CA ASN A 93 -9.85 16.11 -5.14
C ASN A 93 -9.71 15.25 -6.40
N ASP A 94 -10.09 15.82 -7.53
CA ASP A 94 -10.01 15.22 -8.86
C ASP A 94 -8.54 14.94 -9.21
N LEU A 95 -8.29 13.79 -9.83
CA LEU A 95 -7.00 13.08 -9.81
C LEU A 95 -5.95 13.59 -10.82
N THR A 96 -5.97 14.88 -11.16
CA THR A 96 -5.33 15.33 -12.41
C THR A 96 -3.84 15.64 -12.29
N GLU A 97 -3.30 15.94 -11.10
CA GLU A 97 -1.99 16.61 -11.01
C GLU A 97 -0.90 15.89 -10.17
N VAL A 98 -0.90 14.56 -10.05
CA VAL A 98 0.30 13.88 -9.54
C VAL A 98 1.42 13.97 -10.58
N PRO A 99 2.55 14.67 -10.33
CA PRO A 99 3.60 14.84 -11.32
C PRO A 99 4.47 13.57 -11.43
N GLY A 100 4.82 13.20 -12.66
CA GLY A 100 5.90 12.26 -12.95
C GLY A 100 5.61 10.77 -12.74
N GLU A 101 6.68 10.03 -12.47
CA GLU A 101 6.74 8.55 -12.44
C GLU A 101 5.85 7.92 -11.35
N ASP A 102 5.47 8.69 -10.32
CA ASP A 102 4.60 8.27 -9.21
C ASP A 102 3.13 8.14 -9.61
N LYS A 103 2.73 8.69 -10.77
CA LYS A 103 1.36 8.58 -11.29
C LYS A 103 0.96 7.13 -11.56
N ILE A 104 1.92 6.28 -11.93
CA ILE A 104 1.73 4.82 -12.10
C ILE A 104 1.37 4.18 -10.77
N LEU A 105 2.15 4.46 -9.71
CA LEU A 105 1.88 3.95 -8.36
C LEU A 105 0.49 4.41 -7.92
N TYR A 106 0.17 5.69 -8.11
CA TYR A 106 -1.12 6.25 -7.74
C TYR A 106 -2.29 5.59 -8.48
N ARG A 107 -2.19 5.38 -9.79
CA ARG A 107 -3.23 4.69 -10.59
C ARG A 107 -3.46 3.26 -10.13
N ILE A 108 -2.38 2.51 -9.94
CA ILE A 108 -2.46 1.11 -9.52
C ILE A 108 -2.97 1.02 -8.07
N PHE A 109 -2.38 1.81 -7.17
CA PHE A 109 -2.66 1.71 -5.74
C PHE A 109 -3.94 2.45 -5.33
N CYS A 110 -4.14 3.71 -5.73
CA CYS A 110 -5.31 4.47 -5.30
C CYS A 110 -6.55 4.22 -6.18
N SER A 111 -6.39 4.01 -7.48
CA SER A 111 -7.53 3.74 -8.39
C SER A 111 -7.87 2.25 -8.51
N GLY A 112 -6.98 1.34 -8.10
CA GLY A 112 -7.19 -0.10 -8.28
C GLY A 112 -7.06 -0.56 -9.73
N SER A 113 -6.46 0.27 -10.59
CA SER A 113 -6.19 -0.09 -11.97
C SER A 113 -5.19 -1.25 -12.02
N SER A 114 -5.47 -2.26 -12.84
CA SER A 114 -4.50 -3.34 -13.05
C SER A 114 -3.25 -2.80 -13.78
N VAL A 115 -2.14 -3.52 -13.67
CA VAL A 115 -0.90 -3.21 -14.42
C VAL A 115 -1.19 -3.09 -15.91
N GLN A 116 -2.10 -3.92 -16.45
CA GLN A 116 -2.53 -3.88 -17.85
C GLN A 116 -3.29 -2.59 -18.18
N GLN A 117 -4.19 -2.17 -17.29
CA GLN A 117 -4.97 -0.94 -17.47
C GLN A 117 -4.06 0.28 -17.47
N VAL A 118 -3.09 0.32 -16.56
CA VAL A 118 -2.12 1.43 -16.48
C VAL A 118 -1.15 1.43 -17.66
N ALA A 119 -0.69 0.26 -18.11
CA ALA A 119 0.11 0.10 -19.32
C ALA A 119 -0.63 0.68 -20.55
N LYS A 120 -1.92 0.36 -20.69
CA LYS A 120 -2.77 0.87 -21.77
C LYS A 120 -3.02 2.37 -21.68
N GLU A 121 -3.27 2.89 -20.49
CA GLU A 121 -3.53 4.32 -20.27
C GLU A 121 -2.29 5.19 -20.45
N MET A 122 -1.12 4.67 -20.13
CA MET A 122 0.15 5.39 -20.24
C MET A 122 0.85 5.16 -21.58
N ASN A 123 0.36 4.21 -22.40
CA ASN A 123 1.01 3.76 -23.64
C ASN A 123 2.43 3.23 -23.40
N ILE A 124 2.59 2.39 -22.37
CA ILE A 124 3.88 1.82 -21.93
C ILE A 124 3.76 0.29 -21.88
N GLU A 125 4.83 -0.45 -22.18
CA GLU A 125 4.84 -1.91 -22.03
C GLU A 125 4.65 -2.35 -20.57
N GLU A 126 3.87 -3.43 -20.35
CA GLU A 126 3.61 -3.98 -19.01
C GLU A 126 4.90 -4.33 -18.24
N ALA A 127 5.92 -4.80 -18.96
CA ALA A 127 7.23 -5.09 -18.40
C ALA A 127 7.91 -3.85 -17.82
N GLN A 128 7.76 -2.69 -18.47
CA GLN A 128 8.26 -1.42 -17.95
C GLN A 128 7.46 -0.95 -16.75
N VAL A 129 6.13 -1.10 -16.76
CA VAL A 129 5.29 -0.77 -15.59
C VAL A 129 5.71 -1.58 -14.37
N GLY A 130 5.94 -2.89 -14.55
CA GLY A 130 6.45 -3.76 -13.48
C GLY A 130 7.86 -3.38 -13.00
N LYS A 131 8.76 -2.98 -13.90
CA LYS A 131 10.11 -2.51 -13.55
C LYS A 131 10.10 -1.18 -12.80
N MET A 132 9.25 -0.24 -13.22
CA MET A 132 9.06 1.05 -12.54
C MET A 132 8.43 0.84 -11.17
N LEU A 133 7.41 -0.02 -11.07
CA LEU A 133 6.78 -0.40 -9.79
C LEU A 133 7.82 -0.95 -8.80
N ARG A 134 8.66 -1.89 -9.23
CA ARG A 134 9.73 -2.44 -8.37
C ARG A 134 10.76 -1.39 -7.96
N THR A 135 11.23 -0.58 -8.90
CA THR A 135 12.22 0.48 -8.62
C THR A 135 11.66 1.49 -7.62
N MET A 136 10.40 1.86 -7.77
CA MET A 136 9.74 2.78 -6.86
C MET A 136 9.54 2.17 -5.48
N LEU A 137 9.04 0.94 -5.38
CA LEU A 137 8.90 0.24 -4.10
C LEU A 137 10.24 0.11 -3.36
N MET A 138 11.34 -0.12 -4.09
CA MET A 138 12.69 -0.13 -3.51
C MET A 138 13.11 1.23 -2.94
N LYS A 139 12.76 2.34 -3.62
CA LYS A 139 13.04 3.70 -3.10
C LYS A 139 12.31 3.97 -1.78
N TYR A 140 11.05 3.54 -1.65
CA TYR A 140 10.26 3.76 -0.43
C TYR A 140 10.64 2.82 0.72
N LYS A 141 11.21 1.64 0.45
CA LYS A 141 11.74 0.73 1.48
C LYS A 141 13.02 1.26 2.14
N SER A 142 13.72 2.20 1.51
CA SER A 142 15.07 2.63 1.90
C SER A 142 15.13 3.98 2.63
N LYS A 143 13.98 4.54 3.04
CA LYS A 143 13.86 5.81 3.77
C LYS A 143 13.20 5.58 5.12
#